data_AF-F9ZQR2-F1
#
_entry.id   AF-F9ZQR2-F1
#
_cell.length_a   1.000
_cell.length_b   1.000
_cell.length_c   1.000
_cell.angle_alpha   90.00
_cell.angle_beta   90.00
_cell.angle_gamma   90.00
#
_symmetry.space_group_name_H-M   'P 1'
#
loop_
_entity.id
_entity.type
_entity.pdbx_description
1 polymer ?
#
loop_
_entity_poly.entity_id
_entity_poly.type
_entity_poly.pdbx_seq_one_letter_code
_entity_poly.pdbx_strand_id
1 'polypeptide(L)'
;MLQITAHDLIARIRQTWQREEGRLGEREVIREFATVGLLILDEVGKTFGGDGERVHLFEVIDNRYREMKPTLILSNESVEGIEQFLGAAAFDRLCQDGEVLFFDWESHRRGRSTRAS
;
A
#
# COMPACT_ATOMS: atom_id res chain seq x y z
N MET A 1 11.64 -6.40 6.67
CA MET A 1 10.89 -5.18 6.30
C MET A 1 10.90 -5.06 4.79
N LEU A 2 9.77 -4.74 4.17
CA LEU A 2 9.63 -4.53 2.74
C LEU A 2 8.91 -3.20 2.50
N GLN A 3 9.50 -2.31 1.70
CA GLN A 3 8.88 -1.09 1.21
C GLN A 3 8.54 -1.26 -0.26
N ILE A 4 7.32 -0.91 -0.64
CA ILE A 4 6.82 -0.98 -2.02
C ILE A 4 5.76 0.10 -2.22
N THR A 5 5.63 0.63 -3.45
CA THR A 5 4.50 1.51 -3.77
C THR A 5 3.21 0.69 -3.88
N ALA A 6 2.06 1.29 -3.61
CA ALA A 6 0.77 0.63 -3.83
C ALA A 6 0.63 0.14 -5.28
N HIS A 7 1.08 0.96 -6.24
CA HIS A 7 1.11 0.64 -7.66
C HIS A 7 1.94 -0.62 -7.97
N ASP A 8 3.17 -0.70 -7.46
CA ASP A 8 4.07 -1.82 -7.79
C ASP A 8 3.61 -3.13 -7.16
N LEU A 9 2.97 -3.07 -5.98
CA LEU A 9 2.33 -4.23 -5.37
C LEU A 9 1.23 -4.78 -6.30
N ILE A 10 0.32 -3.92 -6.76
CA ILE A 10 -0.75 -4.30 -7.68
C ILE A 10 -0.17 -4.84 -8.98
N ALA A 11 0.84 -4.17 -9.55
CA ALA A 11 1.50 -4.58 -10.78
C ALA A 11 2.11 -5.98 -10.66
N ARG A 12 2.78 -6.30 -9.54
CA ARG A 12 3.35 -7.63 -9.28
C ARG A 12 2.28 -8.71 -9.19
N ILE A 13 1.14 -8.44 -8.56
CA ILE A 13 0.03 -9.38 -8.49
C ILE A 13 -0.53 -9.63 -9.89
N ARG A 14 -0.79 -8.58 -10.67
CA ARG A 14 -1.32 -8.68 -12.04
C ARG A 14 -0.36 -9.37 -13.03
N GLN A 15 0.95 -9.25 -12.83
CA GLN A 15 1.95 -9.96 -13.66
C GLN A 15 1.80 -11.48 -13.59
N THR A 16 1.19 -12.03 -12.54
CA THR A 16 0.90 -13.47 -12.43
C THR A 16 -0.13 -13.98 -13.45
N TRP A 17 -0.90 -13.08 -14.08
CA TRP A 17 -1.90 -13.44 -15.09
C TRP A 17 -1.30 -13.68 -16.48
N GLN A 18 -0.05 -13.24 -16.71
CA GLN A 18 0.71 -13.58 -17.91
C GLN A 18 1.22 -15.01 -17.72
N ARG A 19 0.38 -15.98 -18.09
CA ARG A 19 0.62 -17.42 -17.89
C ARG A 19 1.88 -17.87 -18.62
N GLU A 20 2.95 -18.04 -17.87
CA GLU A 20 4.14 -18.81 -18.25
C GLU A 20 4.34 -19.93 -17.22
N GLU A 21 4.67 -21.14 -17.68
CA GLU A 21 4.99 -22.28 -16.82
C GLU A 21 6.15 -21.94 -15.86
N GLY A 22 5.95 -22.15 -14.56
CA GLY A 22 6.99 -21.97 -13.53
C GLY A 22 7.01 -20.62 -12.80
N ARG A 23 6.10 -19.69 -13.11
CA ARG A 23 5.94 -18.44 -12.32
C ARG A 23 5.01 -18.64 -11.10
N LEU A 24 5.24 -17.85 -10.05
CA LEU A 24 4.39 -17.81 -8.86
C LEU A 24 2.96 -17.43 -9.23
N GLY A 25 2.00 -18.14 -8.63
CA GLY A 25 0.59 -17.80 -8.76
C GLY A 25 0.22 -16.54 -7.98
N GLU A 26 -0.90 -15.92 -8.34
CA GLU A 26 -1.45 -14.73 -7.66
C GLU A 26 -1.47 -14.89 -6.12
N ARG A 27 -1.96 -16.04 -5.65
CA ARG A 27 -2.05 -16.38 -4.23
C ARG A 27 -0.69 -16.45 -3.53
N GLU A 28 0.34 -16.91 -4.24
CA GLU A 28 1.69 -17.00 -3.68
C GLU A 28 2.29 -15.60 -3.53
N VAL A 29 2.14 -14.74 -4.55
CA VAL A 29 2.58 -13.34 -4.48
C VAL A 29 1.85 -12.58 -3.37
N ILE A 30 0.53 -12.76 -3.22
CA ILE A 30 -0.23 -12.18 -2.11
C ILE A 30 0.32 -12.69 -0.77
N ARG A 31 0.61 -14.00 -0.65
CA ARG A 31 1.16 -14.59 0.58
C ARG A 31 2.55 -14.04 0.92
N GLU A 32 3.39 -13.74 -0.06
CA GLU A 32 4.69 -13.09 0.19
C GLU A 32 4.50 -11.72 0.87
N PHE A 33 3.58 -10.90 0.36
CA PHE A 33 3.26 -9.61 0.99
C PHE A 33 2.55 -9.78 2.33
N ALA A 34 1.73 -10.82 2.50
CA ALA A 34 1.03 -11.07 3.76
C ALA A 34 1.97 -11.53 4.88
N THR A 35 3.05 -12.25 4.57
CA THR A 35 3.91 -12.88 5.58
C THR A 35 5.13 -12.07 5.98
N VAL A 36 5.47 -11.01 5.23
CA VAL A 36 6.62 -10.16 5.58
C VAL A 36 6.45 -9.53 6.96
N GLY A 37 7.53 -9.50 7.74
CA GLY A 37 7.52 -9.02 9.13
C GLY A 37 7.08 -7.56 9.31
N LEU A 38 7.28 -6.70 8.30
CA LEU A 38 6.73 -5.33 8.23
C LEU A 38 6.59 -4.97 6.76
N LEU A 39 5.38 -4.56 6.36
CA LEU A 39 5.08 -4.06 5.02
C LEU A 39 4.85 -2.55 5.09
N ILE A 40 5.57 -1.80 4.26
CA ILE A 40 5.39 -0.36 4.08
C ILE A 40 4.81 -0.15 2.68
N LEU A 41 3.59 0.36 2.62
CA LEU A 41 2.92 0.75 1.39
C LEU A 41 3.09 2.25 1.19
N ASP A 42 3.88 2.62 0.19
CA ASP A 42 4.15 4.01 -0.17
C ASP A 42 3.22 4.48 -1.29
N GLU A 43 3.06 5.79 -1.39
CA GLU A 43 2.25 6.47 -2.41
C GLU A 43 0.79 5.99 -2.49
N VAL A 44 0.23 5.53 -1.37
CA VAL A 44 -1.18 5.11 -1.28
C VAL A 44 -2.07 6.32 -1.60
N GLY A 45 -3.11 6.11 -2.39
CA GLY A 45 -4.07 7.17 -2.74
C GLY A 45 -3.68 8.05 -3.93
N LYS A 46 -2.44 7.97 -4.45
CA LYS A 46 -2.14 8.55 -5.77
C LYS A 46 -2.96 7.81 -6.83
N THR A 47 -3.77 8.56 -7.58
CA THR A 47 -4.79 8.11 -8.55
C THR A 47 -4.54 6.73 -9.17
N PHE A 48 -5.39 5.74 -8.85
CA PHE A 48 -5.59 4.49 -9.60
C PHE A 48 -7.05 4.01 -9.45
N GLY A 49 -7.64 3.48 -10.52
CA GLY A 49 -9.05 3.72 -10.89
C GLY A 49 -9.85 2.50 -11.32
N GLY A 50 -9.63 1.32 -10.72
CA GLY A 50 -10.48 0.15 -10.96
C GLY A 50 -10.77 -0.68 -9.71
N ASP A 51 -11.95 -1.30 -9.66
CA ASP A 51 -12.37 -2.17 -8.54
C ASP A 51 -11.42 -3.36 -8.30
N GLY A 52 -10.79 -3.89 -9.36
CA GLY A 52 -9.84 -5.00 -9.25
C GLY A 52 -8.57 -4.67 -8.46
N GLU A 53 -8.13 -3.42 -8.49
CA GLU A 53 -6.93 -2.98 -7.75
C GLU A 53 -7.22 -2.92 -6.25
N ARG A 54 -8.43 -2.46 -5.89
CA ARG A 54 -8.93 -2.45 -4.52
C ARG A 54 -9.02 -3.86 -3.95
N VAL A 55 -9.45 -4.84 -4.74
CA VAL A 55 -9.52 -6.25 -4.33
C VAL A 55 -8.15 -6.77 -3.89
N HIS A 56 -7.10 -6.52 -4.68
CA HIS A 56 -5.76 -7.00 -4.36
C HIS A 56 -5.17 -6.35 -3.10
N LEU A 57 -5.34 -5.04 -2.94
CA LEU A 57 -4.91 -4.35 -1.72
C LEU A 57 -5.69 -4.85 -0.49
N PHE A 58 -7.00 -5.03 -0.63
CA PHE A 58 -7.83 -5.61 0.41
C PHE A 58 -7.36 -7.00 0.82
N GLU A 59 -7.07 -7.90 -0.12
CA GLU A 59 -6.59 -9.25 0.18
C GLU A 59 -5.25 -9.26 0.94
N VAL A 60 -4.33 -8.37 0.58
CA VAL A 60 -3.07 -8.24 1.32
C VAL A 60 -3.32 -7.71 2.72
N ILE A 61 -4.10 -6.62 2.87
CA ILE A 61 -4.38 -5.99 4.17
C ILE A 61 -5.15 -6.94 5.09
N ASP A 62 -6.19 -7.61 4.58
CA ASP A 62 -7.01 -8.55 5.36
C ASP A 62 -6.19 -9.75 5.85
N ASN A 63 -5.32 -10.33 5.01
CA ASN A 63 -4.43 -11.41 5.44
C ASN A 63 -3.44 -10.93 6.52
N ARG A 64 -2.88 -9.73 6.37
CA ARG A 64 -1.96 -9.17 7.36
C ARG A 64 -2.66 -8.89 8.68
N TYR A 65 -3.87 -8.35 8.63
CA TYR A 65 -4.71 -8.12 9.80
C TYR A 65 -4.99 -9.44 10.55
N ARG A 66 -5.44 -10.48 9.83
CA ARG A 66 -5.72 -11.81 10.44
C ARG A 66 -4.50 -12.45 11.08
N GLU A 67 -3.32 -12.22 10.51
CA GLU A 67 -2.04 -12.75 11.00
C GLU A 67 -1.31 -11.79 11.96
N MET A 68 -1.97 -10.70 12.37
CA MET A 68 -1.42 -9.63 13.23
C MET A 68 -0.06 -9.12 12.75
N LYS A 69 0.11 -8.95 11.44
CA LYS A 69 1.34 -8.47 10.81
C LYS A 69 1.30 -6.94 10.66
N PRO A 70 2.34 -6.23 11.14
CA PRO A 70 2.33 -4.78 11.17
C PRO A 70 2.39 -4.19 9.76
N THR A 71 1.56 -3.20 9.47
CA THR A 71 1.47 -2.55 8.15
C THR A 71 1.57 -1.04 8.35
N LEU A 72 2.45 -0.39 7.59
CA LEU A 72 2.60 1.05 7.58
C LEU A 72 2.14 1.58 6.22
N ILE A 73 1.29 2.60 6.23
CA ILE A 73 0.86 3.30 5.03
C ILE A 73 1.47 4.69 5.02
N LEU A 74 2.03 5.07 3.87
CA LEU A 74 2.51 6.40 3.57
C LEU A 74 1.70 6.95 2.39
N SER A 75 1.14 8.15 2.58
CA SER A 75 0.27 8.79 1.61
C SER A 75 0.43 10.31 1.66
N ASN A 76 0.18 10.98 0.54
CA ASN A 76 -0.01 12.44 0.50
C ASN A 76 -1.49 12.82 0.42
N GLU A 77 -2.40 11.84 0.46
CA GLU A 77 -3.84 12.07 0.46
C GLU A 77 -4.36 12.35 1.87
N SER A 78 -5.58 12.89 1.96
CA SER A 78 -6.30 12.94 3.23
C SER A 78 -6.74 11.54 3.67
N VAL A 79 -7.16 11.42 4.93
CA VAL A 79 -7.69 10.15 5.47
C VAL A 79 -8.88 9.66 4.64
N GLU A 80 -9.76 10.57 4.23
CA GLU A 80 -10.91 10.26 3.39
C GLU A 80 -10.48 9.77 1.99
N GLY A 81 -9.43 10.38 1.43
CA GLY A 81 -8.84 9.93 0.15
C GLY A 81 -8.24 8.52 0.26
N ILE A 82 -7.57 8.22 1.37
CA ILE A 82 -7.04 6.88 1.65
C ILE A 82 -8.18 5.87 1.83
N GLU A 83 -9.22 6.20 2.58
CA GLU A 83 -10.38 5.33 2.78
C GLU A 83 -11.11 5.05 1.46
N GLN A 84 -11.30 6.07 0.61
CA GLN A 84 -11.91 5.90 -0.71
C GLN A 84 -11.06 4.99 -1.62
N PHE A 85 -9.74 5.11 -1.53
CA PHE A 85 -8.80 4.30 -2.30
C PHE A 85 -8.82 2.84 -1.85
N LEU A 86 -8.62 2.58 -0.55
CA LEU A 86 -8.54 1.23 0.02
C LEU A 86 -9.91 0.54 0.13
N GLY A 87 -10.98 1.33 0.28
CA GLY A 87 -12.30 0.87 0.68
C GLY A 87 -12.43 0.78 2.20
N ALA A 88 -13.65 1.06 2.69
CA ALA A 88 -13.98 1.14 4.12
C ALA A 88 -13.50 -0.09 4.91
N ALA A 89 -13.66 -1.30 4.36
CA ALA A 89 -13.30 -2.53 5.07
C ALA A 89 -11.78 -2.73 5.24
N ALA A 90 -10.97 -2.34 4.27
CA ALA A 90 -9.50 -2.40 4.40
C ALA A 90 -9.00 -1.28 5.33
N PHE A 91 -9.59 -0.09 5.20
CA PHE A 91 -9.27 1.06 6.05
C PHE A 91 -9.59 0.78 7.52
N ASP A 92 -10.78 0.28 7.83
CA ASP A 92 -11.21 -0.07 9.18
C ASP A 92 -10.25 -1.06 9.88
N ARG A 93 -9.81 -2.11 9.17
CA ARG A 93 -8.82 -3.08 9.68
C ARG A 93 -7.46 -2.46 10.02
N LEU A 94 -7.04 -1.45 9.26
CA LEU A 94 -5.78 -0.75 9.53
C LEU A 94 -5.91 0.13 10.77
N CYS A 95 -7.08 0.74 10.97
CA CYS A 95 -7.34 1.63 12.09
C CYS A 95 -7.66 0.89 13.40
N GLN A 96 -8.21 -0.32 13.34
CA GLN A 96 -8.63 -1.07 14.54
C GLN A 96 -7.49 -1.27 15.56
N ASP A 97 -6.27 -1.56 15.07
CA ASP A 97 -5.07 -1.76 15.91
C ASP A 97 -3.92 -0.81 15.49
N GLY A 98 -4.26 0.31 14.84
CA GLY A 98 -3.28 1.24 14.27
C GLY A 98 -3.53 2.69 14.67
N GLU A 99 -2.54 3.53 14.41
CA GLU A 99 -2.63 4.97 14.61
C GLU A 99 -2.42 5.69 13.28
N VAL A 100 -3.17 6.79 13.08
CA VAL A 100 -3.00 7.68 11.94
C VAL A 100 -2.21 8.90 12.39
N LEU A 101 -1.06 9.12 11.75
CA LEU A 101 -0.19 10.26 12.03
C LEU A 101 -0.22 11.23 10.84
N PHE A 102 -0.53 12.49 11.13
CA PHE A 102 -0.49 13.56 10.15
C PHE A 102 0.84 14.29 10.20
N PHE A 103 1.45 14.48 9.03
CA PHE A 103 2.64 15.31 8.86
C PHE A 103 2.25 16.53 8.03
N ASP A 104 2.15 17.70 8.67
CA ASP A 104 1.74 18.98 8.07
C ASP A 104 2.92 19.86 7.64
N TRP A 105 4.13 19.29 7.60
CA TRP A 105 5.35 20.04 7.31
C TRP A 105 5.51 20.33 5.82
N GLU A 106 6.17 21.46 5.52
CA GLU A 106 6.55 21.79 4.15
C GLU A 106 7.57 20.79 3.58
N SER A 107 7.53 20.59 2.27
CA SER A 107 8.45 19.69 1.58
C SER A 107 9.90 20.11 1.78
N HIS A 108 10.66 19.26 2.48
CA HIS A 108 12.09 19.46 2.73
C HIS A 108 12.94 19.63 1.44
N ARG A 109 12.47 19.09 0.30
CA ARG A 109 13.20 19.20 -0.99
C ARG A 109 13.08 20.59 -1.63
N ARG A 110 11.97 21.32 -1.39
CA ARG A 110 11.75 22.67 -1.95
C ARG A 110 12.63 23.73 -1.28
N GLY A 111 13.08 23.49 -0.05
CA GLY A 111 13.97 24.40 0.69
C GLY A 111 15.44 24.47 0.22
N ARG A 112 15.87 23.65 -0.76
CA ARG A 112 17.26 23.68 -1.29
C ARG A 112 17.46 24.52 -2.57
N SER A 113 16.41 25.14 -3.11
CA SER A 113 16.49 25.80 -4.43
C SER A 113 16.79 27.30 -4.43
N THR A 114 17.09 27.95 -3.30
CA THR A 114 17.40 29.40 -3.30
C THR A 114 18.45 29.74 -2.25
N ARG A 115 19.70 29.40 -2.57
CA ARG A 115 20.90 30.18 -2.21
C ARG A 115 22.03 29.75 -3.14
N ALA A 116 21.97 30.27 -4.36
CA ALA A 116 23.14 30.40 -5.23
C ALA A 116 23.34 31.90 -5.46
N SER A 117 24.41 32.41 -4.84
CA SER A 117 25.12 33.68 -5.06
C SER A 117 24.39 34.99 -4.78
#